data_AF-A0A258I3I7-F1
#
_entry.id   AF-A0A258I3I7-F1
#
_cell.length_a   1.000
_cell.length_b   1.000
_cell.length_c   1.000
_cell.angle_alpha   90.00
_cell.angle_beta   90.00
_cell.angle_gamma   90.00
#
_symmetry.space_group_name_H-M   'P 1'
#
loop_
_entity.id
_entity.type
_entity.pdbx_description
1 polymer ?
#
loop_
_entity_poly.entity_id
_entity_poly.type
_entity_poly.pdbx_seq_one_letter_code
_entity_poly.pdbx_strand_id
1 'polypeptide(L)' 'MKTRATTGGFEDRFYVTRRDGKLIREGARYIVLDYSGADPHATFALRAYADSIRSENPQMAEDLIAALADPEAWPAQHD' A
#
# COMPACT_ATOMS: atom_id res chain seq x y z
N MET A 1 -13.23 14.15 -8.62
CA MET A 1 -13.70 13.43 -9.82
C MET A 1 -13.67 11.95 -9.49
N LYS A 2 -14.76 11.19 -9.67
CA LYS A 2 -14.79 9.75 -9.37
C LYS A 2 -14.15 8.99 -10.54
N THR A 3 -13.01 8.36 -10.30
CA THR A 3 -12.36 7.46 -11.27
C THR A 3 -12.63 6.02 -10.87
N ARG A 4 -12.45 5.06 -11.80
CA ARG A 4 -12.52 3.62 -11.47
C ARG A 4 -11.57 3.24 -10.33
N ALA A 5 -10.46 3.95 -10.15
CA ALA A 5 -9.56 3.75 -9.00
C ALA A 5 -10.27 3.96 -7.65
N THR A 6 -11.28 4.84 -7.60
CA THR A 6 -11.98 5.27 -6.37
C THR A 6 -13.44 4.76 -6.25
N THR A 7 -13.91 3.93 -7.18
CA THR A 7 -15.29 3.40 -7.19
C THR A 7 -15.35 1.94 -7.64
N GLY A 8 -16.12 1.08 -6.98
CA GLY A 8 -16.32 -0.35 -7.32
C GLY A 8 -16.27 -1.24 -6.06
N GLY A 9 -15.94 -2.53 -6.22
CA GLY A 9 -15.93 -3.52 -5.13
C GLY A 9 -14.67 -4.42 -5.13
N PHE A 10 -14.80 -5.64 -4.61
CA PHE A 10 -13.73 -6.65 -4.61
C PHE A 10 -13.68 -7.37 -5.97
N GLU A 11 -13.04 -6.72 -6.93
CA GLU A 11 -12.71 -7.30 -8.23
C GLU A 11 -11.20 -7.23 -8.49
N ASP A 12 -10.73 -8.04 -9.45
CA ASP A 12 -9.32 -8.06 -9.82
C ASP A 12 -8.95 -6.76 -10.55
N ARG A 13 -8.23 -5.87 -9.85
CA ARG A 13 -7.81 -4.56 -10.36
C ARG A 13 -6.32 -4.47 -10.68
N PHE A 14 -5.51 -5.23 -9.95
CA PHE A 14 -4.06 -5.22 -10.05
C PHE A 14 -3.54 -6.65 -10.11
N TYR A 15 -2.47 -6.85 -10.90
CA TYR A 15 -1.67 -8.07 -10.89
C TYR A 15 -0.39 -7.80 -10.09
N VAL A 16 -0.22 -8.48 -8.97
CA VAL A 16 0.96 -8.32 -8.10
C VAL A 16 1.95 -9.43 -8.40
N THR A 17 3.21 -9.06 -8.62
CA THR A 17 4.35 -9.99 -8.70
C THR A 17 5.40 -9.60 -7.69
N ARG A 18 6.20 -10.56 -7.21
CA ARG A 18 7.34 -10.25 -6.35
C ARG A 18 8.52 -9.83 -7.19
N ARG A 19 9.17 -8.72 -6.81
CA ARG A 19 10.38 -8.21 -7.47
C ARG A 19 11.56 -9.17 -7.39
N ASP A 20 11.58 -10.08 -6.42
CA ASP A 20 12.61 -11.12 -6.27
C ASP A 20 12.34 -12.39 -7.11
N GLY A 21 11.28 -12.39 -7.93
CA GLY A 21 10.91 -13.52 -8.79
C GLY A 21 10.36 -14.73 -8.03
N LYS A 22 10.25 -14.68 -6.70
CA LYS A 22 9.70 -15.79 -5.92
C LYS A 22 8.18 -15.85 -6.06
N LEU A 23 7.63 -17.02 -5.75
CA LEU A 23 6.19 -17.21 -5.73
C LEU A 23 5.54 -16.39 -4.60
N ILE A 24 4.36 -15.86 -4.93
CA ILE A 24 3.42 -15.32 -3.96
C ILE A 24 2.78 -16.50 -3.22
N ARG A 25 2.51 -16.32 -1.92
CA ARG A 25 1.84 -17.34 -1.11
C ARG A 25 0.48 -17.68 -1.72
N GLU A 26 0.22 -18.97 -1.92
CA GLU A 26 -1.06 -19.45 -2.43
C GLU A 26 -2.23 -18.95 -1.55
N GLY A 27 -3.27 -18.42 -2.19
CA GLY A 27 -4.45 -17.87 -1.52
C GLY A 27 -4.26 -16.48 -0.88
N ALA A 28 -3.08 -15.86 -0.98
CA ALA A 28 -2.90 -14.49 -0.51
C ALA A 28 -3.81 -13.51 -1.30
N ARG A 29 -4.48 -12.61 -0.58
CA ARG A 29 -5.28 -11.52 -1.14
C ARG A 29 -4.62 -10.20 -0.77
N TYR A 30 -4.41 -9.35 -1.77
CA TYR A 30 -3.75 -8.06 -1.61
C TYR A 30 -4.72 -6.94 -1.93
N ILE A 31 -4.59 -5.83 -1.21
CA ILE A 31 -5.20 -4.54 -1.54
C ILE A 31 -4.04 -3.59 -1.83
N VAL A 32 -4.12 -2.89 -2.96
CA VAL A 32 -3.19 -1.81 -3.30
C VAL A 32 -3.81 -0.50 -2.87
N LEU A 33 -3.06 0.29 -2.08
CA LEU A 33 -3.49 1.59 -1.56
C LEU A 33 -2.56 2.68 -2.10
N ASP A 34 -3.13 3.82 -2.50
CA ASP A 34 -2.37 4.99 -2.92
C ASP A 34 -1.87 5.77 -1.69
N TYR A 35 -0.55 5.79 -1.50
CA TYR A 35 0.08 6.51 -0.39
C TYR A 35 0.62 7.90 -0.77
N SER A 36 0.33 8.40 -1.98
CA SER A 36 0.73 9.75 -2.44
C SER A 36 0.09 10.90 -1.65
N GLY A 37 -0.86 10.59 -0.77
CA GLY A 37 -1.67 11.57 -0.04
C GLY A 37 -2.93 12.01 -0.79
N ALA A 38 -3.13 11.58 -2.04
CA ALA A 38 -4.35 11.87 -2.80
C ALA A 38 -5.59 11.12 -2.26
N ASP A 39 -5.40 9.97 -1.61
CA ASP A 39 -6.45 9.21 -0.94
C ASP A 39 -6.35 9.33 0.60
N PRO A 40 -7.25 10.09 1.26
CA PRO A 40 -7.24 10.23 2.71
C PRO A 40 -7.60 8.93 3.45
N HIS A 41 -8.35 8.02 2.83
CA HIS A 41 -8.70 6.72 3.43
C HIS A 41 -7.51 5.77 3.42
N ALA A 42 -6.75 5.75 2.32
CA ALA A 42 -5.49 5.02 2.24
C ALA A 42 -4.50 5.52 3.30
N THR A 43 -4.37 6.84 3.45
CA THR A 43 -3.51 7.45 4.49
C THR A 43 -3.89 6.96 5.90
N PHE A 44 -5.17 6.94 6.22
CA PHE A 44 -5.65 6.43 7.51
C PHE A 44 -5.35 4.94 7.70
N ALA A 45 -5.63 4.12 6.69
CA ALA A 45 -5.40 2.68 6.73
C ALA A 45 -3.90 2.36 6.92
N LEU A 46 -3.02 3.08 6.24
CA LEU A 46 -1.57 2.89 6.33
C LEU A 46 -1.03 3.29 7.70
N ARG A 47 -1.52 4.38 8.30
CA ARG A 47 -1.17 4.75 9.69
C ARG A 47 -1.60 3.68 10.69
N ALA A 48 -2.84 3.20 10.58
CA ALA A 48 -3.34 2.13 11.45
C ALA A 48 -2.54 0.84 11.29
N TYR A 49 -2.17 0.47 10.06
CA TYR A 49 -1.34 -0.70 9.81
C TYR A 49 0.06 -0.54 10.37
N ALA A 50 0.72 0.61 10.15
CA ALA A 50 2.03 0.93 10.71
C ALA A 50 2.05 0.77 12.23
N ASP A 51 1.04 1.30 12.92
CA ASP A 51 0.93 1.14 14.37
C ASP A 51 0.70 -0.32 14.79
N SER A 52 -0.11 -1.08 14.03
CA SER A 52 -0.38 -2.49 14.34
C SER A 52 0.87 -3.38 14.25
N ILE A 53 1.78 -3.10 13.30
CA ILE A 53 2.98 -3.91 13.09
C ILE A 53 4.20 -3.37 13.85
N ARG A 54 4.10 -2.20 14.51
CA ARG A 54 5.26 -1.48 15.07
C ARG A 54 6.13 -2.33 16.00
N SER A 55 5.54 -3.23 16.78
CA SER A 55 6.28 -4.11 17.70
C SER A 55 6.92 -5.32 17.00
N GLU A 56 6.36 -5.77 15.88
CA GLU A 56 6.82 -6.96 15.13
C GLU A 56 7.78 -6.58 13.98
N ASN A 57 7.59 -5.41 13.38
CA ASN A 57 8.37 -4.89 12.28
C ASN A 57 8.49 -3.35 12.37
N PRO A 58 9.34 -2.84 13.28
CA PRO A 58 9.49 -1.41 13.50
C PRO A 58 10.01 -0.66 12.28
N GLN A 59 10.90 -1.27 11.47
CA GLN A 59 11.44 -0.63 10.28
C GLN A 59 10.33 -0.32 9.26
N MET A 60 9.50 -1.30 8.93
CA MET A 60 8.39 -1.11 7.99
C MET A 60 7.38 -0.09 8.52
N ALA A 61 7.11 -0.08 9.83
CA ALA A 61 6.22 0.91 10.42
C ALA A 61 6.76 2.34 10.23
N GLU A 62 8.05 2.57 10.48
CA GLU A 62 8.67 3.88 10.27
C GLU A 62 8.72 4.26 8.79
N ASP A 63 9.04 3.32 7.90
CA ASP A 63 9.05 3.56 6.45
C ASP A 63 7.67 3.99 5.94
N LEU A 64 6.58 3.36 6.43
CA LEU A 64 5.22 3.76 6.10
C LEU A 64 4.88 5.18 6.56
N ILE A 65 5.29 5.54 7.79
CA ILE A 65 5.06 6.89 8.32
C ILE A 65 5.88 7.93 7.55
N ALA A 66 7.14 7.61 7.22
CA ALA A 66 8.00 8.47 6.42
C ALA A 66 7.45 8.67 5.01
N ALA A 67 7.01 7.60 4.34
CA ALA A 67 6.42 7.66 3.00
C ALA A 67 5.13 8.49 2.96
N LEU A 68 4.31 8.46 4.02
CA LEU A 68 3.13 9.33 4.13
C LEU A 68 3.47 10.81 4.38
N ALA A 69 4.64 11.10 4.97
CA ALA A 69 5.09 12.46 5.23
C ALA A 69 5.79 13.08 4.01
N ASP A 70 6.52 12.27 3.25
CA ASP A 70 7.23 12.66 2.02
C ASP A 70 7.13 11.53 0.97
N PRO A 71 6.04 11.50 0.18
CA PRO A 71 5.85 10.48 -0.86
C PRO A 71 6.89 10.56 -1.99
N GLU A 72 7.49 11.74 -2.25
CA GLU A 72 8.47 11.92 -3.33
C GLU A 72 9.78 11.20 -3.04
N ALA A 73 10.13 11.01 -1.75
CA ALA A 73 11.26 10.18 -1.33
C ALA A 73 11.06 8.68 -1.66
N TRP A 74 9.81 8.28 -1.92
CA TRP A 74 9.40 6.91 -2.21
C TRP A 74 8.56 6.86 -3.49
N PRO A 75 9.20 7.01 -4.66
CA PRO A 75 8.47 7.18 -5.93
C PRO A 75 7.63 5.96 -6.28
N ALA A 76 6.63 6.19 -7.12
CA ALA A 76 5.70 5.17 -7.60
C ALA A 76 6.44 3.92 -8.12
N GLN A 77 5.97 2.74 -7.67
CA GLN A 77 6.58 1.45 -7.97
C GLN A 77 5.71 0.60 -8.90
N HIS A 78 5.06 1.24 -9.87
CA HIS A 78 4.28 0.59 -10.92
C HIS A 78 4.87 0.93 -12.28
N ASP A 79 4.71 0.03 -13.25
CA ASP A 79 5.08 0.25 -14.65
C ASP A 79 4.03 1.12 -15.39
#